data_AF-A0A2A7AP93-F1
#
_entry.id   AF-A0A2A7AP93-F1
#
_cell.length_a   1.000
_cell.length_b   1.000
_cell.length_c   1.000
_cell.angle_alpha   90.00
_cell.angle_beta   90.00
_cell.angle_gamma   90.00
#
_symmetry.space_group_name_H-M   'P 1'
#
loop_
_entity.id
_entity.type
_entity.pdbx_description
1 polymer ?
#
loop_
_entity_poly.entity_id
_entity_poly.type
_entity_poly.pdbx_seq_one_letter_code
_entity_poly.pdbx_strand_id
1 'polypeptide(L)'
;MRIYDILPVGEENAIPGEEIERRLGITRRERRAMAAQELENGLFVLYTTTRPGGYFRPAEGEKGRQELVRFYHREQARGLASLRKLAAVGAALAQCSDQTTLDPPGDGTR
;
A
#
# COMPACT_ATOMS: atom_id res chain seq x y z
N MET A 1 5.59 8.42 20.31
CA MET A 1 6.00 6.99 20.33
C MET A 1 5.80 6.44 18.93
N ARG A 2 6.80 5.79 18.33
CA ARG A 2 6.73 5.30 16.94
C ARG A 2 6.14 3.89 16.92
N ILE A 3 5.57 3.48 15.79
CA ILE A 3 5.15 2.08 15.60
C ILE A 3 6.38 1.18 15.70
N TYR A 4 7.47 1.53 15.02
CA TYR A 4 8.71 0.77 15.00
C TYR A 4 9.21 0.36 16.40
N ASP A 5 9.09 1.25 17.39
CA ASP A 5 9.60 1.04 18.74
C ASP A 5 8.86 -0.07 19.50
N ILE A 6 7.59 -0.35 19.14
CA ILE A 6 6.75 -1.36 19.80
C ILE A 6 6.71 -2.69 19.05
N LEU A 7 7.33 -2.75 17.87
CA LEU A 7 7.29 -3.94 17.03
C LEU A 7 8.30 -5.00 17.51
N PRO A 8 7.89 -6.27 17.54
CA PRO A 8 8.80 -7.38 17.73
C PRO A 8 9.69 -7.58 16.49
N VAL A 9 10.76 -8.33 16.66
CA VAL A 9 11.74 -8.63 15.61
C VAL A 9 11.44 -10.01 15.00
N GLY A 10 11.48 -10.12 13.68
CA GLY A 10 11.22 -11.35 12.91
C GLY A 10 9.74 -11.56 12.57
N GLU A 11 9.49 -12.10 11.37
CA GLU A 11 8.14 -12.33 10.82
C GLU A 11 7.29 -13.25 11.72
N GLU A 12 7.90 -14.25 12.36
CA GLU A 12 7.22 -15.20 13.24
C GLU A 12 6.63 -14.56 14.50
N ASN A 13 7.15 -13.39 14.90
CA ASN A 13 6.71 -12.68 16.10
C ASN A 13 5.69 -11.59 15.78
N ALA A 14 5.25 -11.47 14.53
CA ALA A 14 4.38 -10.39 14.08
C ALA A 14 3.14 -10.21 14.97
N ILE A 15 2.83 -8.95 15.30
CA ILE A 15 1.66 -8.60 16.12
C ILE A 15 0.51 -8.06 15.27
N PRO A 16 -0.75 -8.35 15.62
CA PRO A 16 -1.92 -7.82 14.93
C PRO A 16 -1.93 -6.29 14.87
N GLY A 17 -2.59 -5.73 13.86
CA GLY A 17 -2.73 -4.26 13.76
C GLY A 17 -3.54 -3.68 14.91
N GLU A 18 -4.52 -4.42 15.39
CA GLU A 18 -5.39 -4.09 16.52
C GLU A 18 -4.58 -3.96 17.83
N GLU A 19 -3.49 -4.72 17.96
CA GLU A 19 -2.57 -4.62 19.10
C GLU A 19 -1.86 -3.26 19.10
N ILE A 20 -1.40 -2.80 17.93
CA ILE A 20 -0.75 -1.50 17.75
C ILE A 20 -1.74 -0.36 18.03
N GLU A 21 -2.95 -0.47 17.48
CA GLU A 21 -4.05 0.48 17.69
C GLU A 21 -4.34 0.66 19.19
N ARG A 22 -4.45 -0.45 19.93
CA ARG A 22 -4.67 -0.43 21.38
C ARG A 22 -3.50 0.16 22.17
N ARG A 23 -2.26 -0.18 21.82
CA ARG A 23 -1.05 0.29 22.52
C ARG A 23 -0.77 1.77 22.31
N LEU A 24 -1.09 2.29 21.14
CA LEU A 24 -0.79 3.68 20.77
C LEU A 24 -2.01 4.61 20.87
N GLY A 25 -3.22 4.07 21.07
CA GLY A 25 -4.45 4.86 21.10
C GLY A 25 -4.77 5.48 19.73
N ILE A 26 -4.42 4.80 18.64
CA ILE A 26 -4.58 5.29 17.27
C ILE A 26 -5.58 4.44 16.49
N THR A 27 -6.16 5.04 15.47
CA THR A 27 -7.04 4.36 14.51
C THR A 27 -6.24 3.51 13.53
N ARG A 28 -6.93 2.55 12.90
CA ARG A 28 -6.39 1.77 11.77
C ARG A 28 -5.83 2.64 10.64
N ARG A 29 -6.44 3.80 10.36
CA ARG A 29 -5.98 4.72 9.30
C ARG A 29 -4.66 5.37 9.69
N GLU A 30 -4.58 5.89 10.91
CA GLU A 30 -3.35 6.48 11.47
C GLU A 30 -2.23 5.44 11.52
N ARG A 31 -2.52 4.21 11.96
CA ARG A 31 -1.56 3.11 11.95
C ARG A 31 -0.93 2.90 10.58
N ARG A 32 -1.76 2.88 9.51
CA ARG A 32 -1.26 2.72 8.13
C ARG A 32 -0.43 3.91 7.68
N ALA A 33 -0.86 5.13 7.99
CA ALA A 33 -0.14 6.35 7.62
C ALA A 33 1.22 6.43 8.32
N MET A 34 1.26 6.16 9.63
CA MET A 34 2.49 6.12 10.42
C MET A 34 3.43 5.02 9.93
N ALA A 35 2.93 3.81 9.67
CA ALA A 35 3.76 2.71 9.17
C ALA A 35 4.39 3.03 7.80
N ALA A 36 3.64 3.67 6.90
CA ALA A 36 4.17 4.12 5.61
C ALA A 36 5.24 5.20 5.79
N GLN A 37 4.96 6.22 6.62
CA GLN A 37 5.89 7.29 6.90
C GLN A 37 7.19 6.79 7.55
N GLU A 38 7.10 5.84 8.47
CA GLU A 38 8.26 5.23 9.11
C GLU A 38 9.09 4.42 8.11
N LEU A 39 8.43 3.64 7.24
CA LEU A 39 9.09 2.90 6.17
C LEU A 39 9.86 3.82 5.21
N GLU A 40 9.26 4.94 4.80
CA GLU A 40 9.90 5.98 3.97
C GLU A 40 11.13 6.60 4.65
N ASN A 41 11.11 6.70 5.98
CA ASN A 41 12.22 7.21 6.78
C ASN A 41 13.28 6.14 7.13
N GLY A 42 13.21 4.95 6.53
CA GLY A 42 14.16 3.85 6.75
C GLY A 42 13.90 3.05 8.02
N LEU A 43 12.80 3.30 8.74
CA LEU A 43 12.34 2.47 9.84
C LEU A 43 11.46 1.36 9.27
N PHE A 44 12.07 0.19 9.03
CA PHE A 44 11.42 -0.94 8.38
C PHE A 44 10.29 -1.56 9.22
N VAL A 45 9.11 -0.95 9.14
CA VAL A 45 7.84 -1.47 9.66
C VAL A 45 7.26 -2.43 8.61
N LEU A 46 7.64 -3.71 8.72
CA LEU A 46 7.19 -4.75 7.80
C LEU A 46 5.82 -5.27 8.22
N TYR A 47 5.09 -5.83 7.26
CA TYR A 47 3.84 -6.53 7.55
C TYR A 47 3.65 -7.77 6.68
N THR A 48 2.99 -8.77 7.26
CA THR A 48 2.64 -10.01 6.57
C THR A 48 1.18 -10.37 6.79
N THR A 49 0.62 -11.07 5.81
CA THR A 49 -0.72 -11.66 5.87
C THR A 49 -0.67 -13.16 6.11
N THR A 50 0.53 -13.76 6.12
CA THR A 50 0.76 -15.15 6.48
C THR A 50 0.45 -15.32 7.97
N ARG A 51 -0.43 -16.25 8.32
CA ARG A 51 -0.89 -16.40 9.71
C ARG A 51 0.29 -16.64 10.67
N PRO A 52 0.31 -16.00 11.86
CA PRO A 52 -0.79 -15.22 12.47
C PRO A 52 -1.07 -13.86 11.80
N GLY A 53 -0.13 -13.35 11.01
CA GLY A 53 -0.25 -12.08 10.30
C GLY A 53 0.04 -10.91 11.24
N GLY A 54 0.37 -9.75 10.66
CA GLY A 54 0.63 -8.55 11.44
C GLY A 54 1.92 -7.84 11.08
N TYR A 55 2.43 -7.08 12.04
CA TYR A 55 3.55 -6.14 11.89
C TYR A 55 4.75 -6.57 12.70
N PHE A 56 5.94 -6.34 12.14
CA PHE A 56 7.22 -6.73 12.73
C PHE A 56 8.38 -5.88 12.18
N ARG A 57 9.52 -5.93 12.86
CA ARG A 57 10.82 -5.44 12.38
C ARG A 57 11.59 -6.59 11.75
N PRO A 58 12.40 -6.34 10.71
CA PRO A 58 13.26 -7.39 10.17
C PRO A 58 14.19 -7.95 11.25
N ALA A 59 14.43 -9.26 11.20
CA ALA A 59 15.46 -9.91 12.00
C ALA A 59 16.87 -9.38 11.66
N GLU A 60 17.87 -9.71 12.47
CA GLU A 60 19.25 -9.41 12.12
C GLU A 60 19.80 -10.43 11.11
N GLY A 61 20.84 -10.01 10.37
CA GLY A 61 21.56 -10.86 9.44
C GLY A 61 20.74 -11.33 8.23
N GLU A 62 21.05 -12.54 7.77
CA GLU A 62 20.51 -13.09 6.52
C GLU A 62 18.99 -13.30 6.58
N LYS A 63 18.45 -13.63 7.77
CA LYS A 63 17.01 -13.76 7.95
C LYS A 63 16.27 -12.45 7.68
N GLY A 64 16.75 -11.35 8.25
CA GLY A 64 16.17 -10.02 8.02
C GLY A 64 16.27 -9.58 6.56
N ARG A 65 17.40 -9.87 5.92
CA ARG A 65 17.57 -9.62 4.49
C ARG A 65 16.52 -10.36 3.66
N GLN A 66 16.24 -11.63 3.97
CA GLN A 66 15.21 -12.40 3.28
C GLN A 66 13.80 -11.84 3.54
N GLU A 67 13.50 -11.40 4.76
CA GLU A 67 12.24 -10.73 5.10
C GLU A 67 12.05 -9.44 4.29
N LEU A 68 13.09 -8.62 4.18
CA LEU A 68 13.10 -7.41 3.36
C LEU A 68 12.90 -7.71 1.86
N VAL A 69 13.58 -8.72 1.32
CA VAL A 69 13.42 -9.15 -0.07
C VAL A 69 11.99 -9.61 -0.34
N ARG A 70 11.42 -10.45 0.55
CA ARG A 70 10.02 -10.89 0.44
C ARG A 70 9.04 -9.73 0.49
N PHE A 71 9.28 -8.77 1.38
CA PHE A 71 8.48 -7.56 1.48
C PHE A 71 8.56 -6.73 0.19
N TYR A 72 9.78 -6.48 -0.30
CA TYR A 72 10.03 -5.73 -1.54
C TYR A 72 9.29 -6.32 -2.74
N HIS A 73 9.42 -7.63 -2.99
CA HIS A 73 8.72 -8.28 -4.10
C HIS A 73 7.19 -8.17 -3.99
N ARG A 74 6.66 -8.23 -2.77
CA ARG A 74 5.23 -8.08 -2.51
C ARG A 74 4.74 -6.67 -2.83
N GLU A 75 5.43 -5.64 -2.36
CA GLU A 75 5.07 -4.25 -2.65
C GLU A 75 5.26 -3.93 -4.13
N GLN A 76 6.30 -4.45 -4.77
CA GLN A 76 6.50 -4.31 -6.21
C GLN A 76 5.34 -4.92 -7.02
N ALA A 77 4.91 -6.13 -6.68
CA ALA A 77 3.78 -6.78 -7.35
C ALA A 77 2.48 -5.99 -7.15
N ARG A 78 2.25 -5.44 -5.95
CA ARG A 78 1.10 -4.56 -5.66
C ARG A 78 1.16 -3.26 -6.44
N GLY A 79 2.34 -2.65 -6.54
CA GLY A 79 2.58 -1.46 -7.36
C GLY A 79 2.24 -1.71 -8.83
N LEU A 80 2.73 -2.81 -9.40
CA LEU A 80 2.42 -3.19 -10.78
C LEU A 80 0.93 -3.44 -11.00
N ALA A 81 0.26 -4.10 -10.05
CA ALA A 81 -1.19 -4.28 -10.11
C ALA A 81 -1.95 -2.94 -10.05
N SER A 82 -1.49 -1.98 -9.26
CA SER A 82 -2.06 -0.63 -9.21
C SER A 82 -1.87 0.11 -10.53
N LEU A 83 -0.68 0.04 -11.15
CA LEU A 83 -0.43 0.64 -12.46
C LEU A 83 -1.37 0.10 -13.55
N ARG A 84 -1.63 -1.21 -13.55
CA ARG A 84 -2.61 -1.81 -14.48
C ARG A 84 -4.02 -1.27 -14.29
N LYS A 85 -4.45 -1.06 -13.04
CA LYS A 85 -5.75 -0.44 -12.74
C LYS A 85 -5.81 1.00 -13.22
N LEU A 86 -4.75 1.78 -12.99
CA LEU A 86 -4.67 3.16 -13.46
C LEU A 86 -4.71 3.25 -14.99
N ALA A 87 -4.03 2.33 -15.69
CA ALA A 87 -4.09 2.26 -17.15
C ALA A 87 -5.52 2.00 -17.66
N ALA A 88 -6.26 1.08 -17.02
CA ALA A 88 -7.66 0.81 -17.39
C ALA A 88 -8.58 2.02 -17.15
N VAL A 89 -8.40 2.72 -16.02
CA VAL A 89 -9.15 3.96 -15.74
C VAL A 89 -8.78 5.06 -16.75
N GLY A 90 -7.49 5.22 -17.07
CA GLY A 90 -7.03 6.18 -18.06
C GLY A 90 -7.62 5.94 -19.45
N ALA A 91 -7.72 4.68 -19.87
CA ALA A 91 -8.38 4.31 -21.13
C ALA A 91 -9.87 4.67 -21.14
N ALA A 92 -10.59 4.44 -20.03
CA ALA A 92 -11.99 4.82 -19.90
C ALA A 92 -12.18 6.35 -19.95
N LEU A 93 -11.30 7.11 -19.28
CA LEU A 93 -11.34 8.58 -19.30
C LEU A 93 -11.12 9.14 -20.71
N ALA A 94 -10.20 8.57 -21.50
CA ALA A 94 -9.96 8.99 -22.87
C ALA A 94 -11.18 8.76 -23.79
N GLN A 95 -11.89 7.64 -23.60
CA GLN A 95 -13.11 7.36 -24.36
C GLN A 95 -14.26 8.33 -24.02
N CYS A 96 -14.35 8.80 -22.78
CA CYS A 96 -15.33 9.82 -22.39
C CYS A 96 -15.04 11.20 -22.99
N SER A 97 -13.76 11.57 -23.17
CA SER A 97 -13.42 12.85 -23.84
C SER A 97 -13.79 12.86 -25.32
N ASP A 98 -13.68 11.71 -26.00
CA ASP A 98 -13.97 11.59 -27.43
C ASP A 98 -15.47 11.68 -27.77
N GLN A 99 -16.37 11.52 -26.77
CA GLN A 99 -17.82 11.66 -26.94
C GLN A 99 -18.33 13.11 -26.93
N THR A 100 -17.46 14.12 -26.69
CA THR A 100 -17.90 15.53 -26.58
C THR A 100 -17.81 16.31 -27.90
N THR A 101 -17.46 15.66 -29.01
CA THR A 101 -17.43 16.31 -30.33
C THR A 101 -18.29 15.50 -31.31
N LEU A 102 -19.15 16.20 -32.08
CA LEU A 102 -20.17 15.76 -33.07
C LEU A 102 -21.60 15.78 -32.47
N ASP A 103 -22.52 16.68 -32.81
CA ASP A 103 -22.78 17.37 -34.09
C ASP A 103 -23.17 18.87 -33.93
N PRO A 104 -22.81 19.77 -34.87
CA PRO A 104 -23.54 21.02 -35.06
C PRO A 104 -24.91 20.73 -35.71
N PRO A 105 -25.98 21.47 -35.37
CA PRO A 105 -27.26 21.33 -36.05
C PRO A 105 -27.08 21.76 -37.52
N GLY A 106 -27.28 20.81 -38.44
CA GLY A 106 -27.34 21.10 -39.86
C GLY A 106 -28.48 22.09 -40.12
N ASP A 107 -28.09 23.33 -40.42
CA ASP A 107 -28.98 24.35 -40.95
C ASP A 107 -29.39 23.93 -42.37
N GLY A 108 -30.65 23.54 -42.53
CA GLY A 108 -31.22 23.01 -43.76
C GLY A 108 -32.53 23.71 -44.08
N THR A 109 -32.45 25.02 -44.31
CA THR A 109 -33.52 25.76 -44.96
C THR A 109 -33.62 25.32 -46.43
N ARG A 110 -34.72 24.67 -46.82
CA ARG A 110 -35.53 24.94 -48.03
C ARG A 110 -36.55 23.86 -48.29
#